data_AF-A0A9D6F8M7-F1
#
_entry.id   AF-A0A9D6F8M7-F1
#
_cell.length_a   1.000
_cell.length_b   1.000
_cell.length_c   1.000
_cell.angle_alpha   90.00
_cell.angle_beta   90.00
_cell.angle_gamma   90.00
#
_symmetry.space_group_name_H-M   'P 1'
#
loop_
_entity.id
_entity.type
_entity.pdbx_description
1 polymer ?
#
loop_
_entity_poly.entity_id
_entity_poly.type
_entity_poly.pdbx_seq_one_letter_code
_entity_poly.pdbx_strand_id
1 'polypeptide(L)'
;MERRKHRRYIARGRVKFTVDSLELWGDLVNFGHGGMLIRSRNEVPEKTELNFRVIAYCYPNSFEVPGQIVGGKESLLAIRFLERTDGARELLRWLESENFPWTGGSSSEEAKLAEPVKPSASNPVFSLGEAEADASMEVIFQDA
;
A
#
# COMPACT_ATOMS: atom_id res chain seq x y z
N MET A 1 -19.14 20.44 11.90
CA MET A 1 -18.67 19.07 11.58
C MET A 1 -17.83 19.17 10.30
N GLU A 2 -16.51 19.15 10.42
CA GLU A 2 -15.62 19.44 9.27
C GLU A 2 -15.57 18.24 8.31
N ARG A 3 -16.16 18.37 7.12
CA ARG A 3 -16.04 17.39 6.04
C ARG A 3 -14.57 17.32 5.59
N ARG A 4 -14.06 16.11 5.42
CA ARG A 4 -12.70 15.85 4.88
C ARG A 4 -12.56 16.55 3.53
N LYS A 5 -11.71 17.59 3.45
CA LYS A 5 -11.57 18.48 2.29
C LYS A 5 -10.84 17.87 1.08
N HIS A 6 -10.22 16.69 1.22
CA HIS A 6 -9.34 16.12 0.19
C HIS A 6 -9.57 14.61 -0.04
N ARG A 7 -9.43 14.19 -1.30
CA ARG A 7 -9.49 12.78 -1.71
C ARG A 7 -8.43 11.95 -0.99
N ARG A 8 -8.79 10.71 -0.63
CA ARG A 8 -7.85 9.69 -0.14
C ARG A 8 -7.98 8.46 -1.02
N TYR A 9 -6.91 8.11 -1.69
CA TYR A 9 -6.83 6.96 -2.57
C TYR A 9 -6.62 5.70 -1.74
N ILE A 10 -7.34 4.63 -2.09
CA ILE A 10 -7.14 3.30 -1.52
C ILE A 10 -5.90 2.73 -2.23
N ALA A 11 -4.77 2.75 -1.55
CA ALA A 11 -3.48 2.34 -2.07
C ALA A 11 -2.88 1.27 -1.16
N ARG A 12 -2.14 0.33 -1.75
CA ARG A 12 -1.45 -0.74 -1.03
C ARG A 12 0.05 -0.52 -1.10
N GLY A 13 0.76 -1.02 -0.10
CA GLY A 13 2.20 -0.82 0.03
C GLY A 13 2.67 -1.10 1.44
N ARG A 14 3.92 -0.71 1.71
CA ARG A 14 4.58 -0.86 2.99
C ARG A 14 5.06 0.51 3.47
N VAL A 15 4.97 0.73 4.77
CA VAL A 15 5.45 1.94 5.44
C VAL A 15 6.40 1.50 6.54
N LYS A 16 7.65 1.97 6.45
CA LYS A 16 8.69 1.75 7.45
C LYS A 16 8.84 2.99 8.30
N PHE A 17 8.99 2.81 9.61
CA PHE A 17 9.21 3.91 10.55
C PHE A 17 9.94 3.42 11.80
N THR A 18 10.45 4.34 12.61
CA THR A 18 11.17 4.00 13.85
C THR A 18 10.49 4.69 15.03
N VAL A 19 10.28 3.95 16.12
CA VAL A 19 9.77 4.45 17.41
C VAL A 19 10.68 3.92 18.50
N ASP A 20 11.22 4.80 19.35
CA ASP A 20 12.11 4.41 20.46
C ASP A 20 13.28 3.49 20.04
N SER A 21 13.89 3.78 18.88
CA SER A 21 14.95 2.97 18.25
C SER A 21 14.51 1.61 17.68
N LEU A 22 13.23 1.25 17.79
CA LEU A 22 12.68 0.05 17.18
C LEU A 22 12.19 0.35 15.75
N GLU A 23 12.72 -0.39 14.79
CA GLU A 23 12.23 -0.35 13.41
C GLU A 23 10.93 -1.15 13.27
N LEU A 24 9.90 -0.48 12.78
CA LEU A 24 8.55 -1.01 12.62
C LEU A 24 8.08 -0.91 11.18
N TRP A 25 7.11 -1.76 10.86
CA TRP A 25 6.45 -1.81 9.57
C TRP A 25 4.93 -1.75 9.71
N GLY A 26 4.29 -1.13 8.74
CA GLY A 26 2.84 -1.18 8.54
C GLY A 26 2.48 -1.33 7.07
N ASP A 27 1.27 -1.82 6.82
CA ASP A 27 0.72 -1.93 5.47
C ASP A 27 -0.06 -0.65 5.14
N LEU A 28 0.22 -0.05 3.98
CA LEU A 28 -0.51 1.13 3.51
C LEU A 28 -1.97 0.73 3.19
N VAL A 29 -2.92 1.51 3.71
CA VAL A 29 -4.37 1.30 3.50
C VAL A 29 -4.94 2.41 2.62
N ASN A 30 -4.61 3.67 2.92
CA ASN A 30 -4.95 4.80 2.07
C ASN A 30 -3.91 5.91 2.15
N PHE A 31 -3.87 6.72 1.10
CA PHE A 31 -2.96 7.86 0.98
C PHE A 31 -3.72 9.09 0.48
N GLY A 32 -3.44 10.26 1.05
CA GLY A 32 -4.08 11.51 0.66
C GLY A 32 -3.20 12.72 0.93
N HIS A 33 -3.67 13.90 0.53
CA HIS A 33 -2.89 15.14 0.61
C HIS A 33 -2.36 15.52 2.00
N GLY A 34 -3.07 15.13 3.06
CA GLY A 34 -2.73 15.51 4.44
C GLY A 34 -2.19 14.37 5.28
N GLY A 35 -2.07 13.16 4.72
CA GLY A 35 -1.68 12.01 5.51
C GLY A 35 -2.06 10.67 4.89
N MET A 36 -1.84 9.63 5.67
CA MET A 36 -2.12 8.25 5.29
C MET A 36 -2.77 7.48 6.43
N LEU A 37 -3.34 6.34 6.09
CA LEU A 37 -3.78 5.34 7.05
C LEU A 37 -2.95 4.08 6.79
N ILE A 38 -2.41 3.50 7.85
CA ILE A 38 -1.67 2.25 7.79
C ILE A 38 -2.32 1.23 8.72
N ARG A 39 -2.09 -0.05 8.43
CA ARG A 39 -2.34 -1.15 9.36
C ARG A 39 -1.02 -1.57 9.99
N SER A 40 -0.94 -1.58 11.31
CA SER A 40 0.21 -2.09 12.06
C SER A 40 -0.27 -2.96 13.22
N ARG A 41 0.59 -3.89 13.64
CA ARG A 41 0.37 -4.69 14.86
C ARG A 41 0.85 -3.98 16.12
N ASN A 42 1.56 -2.87 15.94
CA ASN A 42 2.15 -2.11 17.04
C ASN A 42 1.27 -0.92 17.34
N GLU A 43 0.97 -0.74 18.62
CA GLU A 43 0.38 0.50 19.11
C GLU A 43 1.47 1.56 19.18
N VAL A 44 1.18 2.73 18.63
CA VAL A 44 2.08 3.89 18.70
C VAL A 44 1.27 5.04 19.30
N PRO A 45 1.78 5.71 20.36
CA PRO A 45 1.06 6.80 21.00
C PRO A 45 0.70 7.92 20.02
N GLU A 46 -0.47 8.53 20.21
CA GLU A 46 -0.81 9.78 19.51
C GLU A 46 0.23 10.87 19.81
N LYS A 47 0.35 11.81 18.88
CA LYS A 47 1.32 12.93 18.89
C LYS A 47 2.79 12.53 18.71
N THR A 48 3.10 11.24 18.60
CA THR A 48 4.46 10.79 18.25
C THR A 48 4.82 11.28 16.86
N GLU A 49 5.94 12.02 16.75
CA GLU A 49 6.50 12.49 15.49
C GLU A 49 7.58 11.53 14.98
N LEU A 50 7.55 11.20 13.69
CA LEU A 50 8.47 10.25 13.08
C LEU A 50 8.61 10.47 11.57
N ASN A 51 9.74 10.02 11.03
CA ASN A 51 9.95 9.94 9.59
C ASN A 51 9.47 8.58 9.08
N PHE A 52 8.60 8.61 8.07
CA PHE A 52 8.05 7.42 7.44
C PHE A 52 8.67 7.25 6.06
N ARG A 53 9.18 6.06 5.75
CA ARG A 53 9.50 5.67 4.38
C ARG A 53 8.32 4.93 3.76
N VAL A 54 7.78 5.48 2.68
CA VAL A 54 6.62 4.93 1.96
C VAL A 54 7.08 4.17 0.73
N ILE A 55 6.57 2.95 0.58
CA ILE A 55 6.79 2.06 -0.57
C ILE A 55 5.41 1.63 -1.08
N ALA A 56 4.85 2.35 -2.04
CA ALA A 56 3.56 2.01 -2.64
C ALA A 56 3.74 0.94 -3.72
N TYR A 57 2.84 -0.05 -3.78
CA TYR A 57 2.91 -1.09 -4.81
C TYR A 57 2.66 -0.52 -6.20
N CYS A 58 3.41 -1.02 -7.19
CA CYS A 58 3.44 -0.57 -8.59
C CYS A 58 3.94 0.87 -8.82
N TYR A 59 4.18 1.64 -7.75
CA TYR A 59 4.86 2.93 -7.85
C TYR A 59 6.38 2.69 -7.82
N PRO A 60 7.15 3.20 -8.80
CA PRO A 60 8.56 2.84 -8.96
C PRO A 60 9.49 3.42 -7.88
N ASN A 61 9.06 4.46 -7.17
CA ASN A 61 9.90 5.19 -6.23
C ASN A 61 9.46 4.98 -4.78
N SER A 62 10.42 5.02 -3.85
CA SER A 62 10.13 5.19 -2.42
C SER A 62 10.51 6.59 -1.98
N PHE A 63 9.84 7.14 -0.98
CA PHE A 63 10.16 8.46 -0.44
C PHE A 63 9.97 8.49 1.07
N GLU A 64 10.64 9.45 1.71
CA GLU A 64 10.47 9.74 3.12
C GLU A 64 9.51 10.93 3.30
N VAL A 65 8.76 10.91 4.40
CA VAL A 65 7.86 12.00 4.79
C VAL A 65 7.83 12.12 6.31
N PRO A 66 8.14 13.32 6.85
CA PRO A 66 7.91 13.62 8.25
C PRO A 66 6.41 13.60 8.56
N GLY A 67 6.03 12.91 9.62
CA GLY A 67 4.63 12.77 10.01
C GLY A 67 4.43 12.65 11.51
N GLN A 68 3.17 12.64 11.91
CA GLN A 68 2.75 12.48 13.30
C GLN A 68 1.57 11.52 13.40
N ILE A 69 1.58 10.65 14.40
CA ILE A 69 0.41 9.82 14.74
C ILE A 69 -0.69 10.73 15.28
N VAL A 70 -1.86 10.72 14.65
CA VAL A 70 -3.02 11.54 15.07
C VAL A 70 -4.19 10.73 15.57
N GLY A 71 -4.05 9.40 15.58
CA GLY A 71 -5.07 8.50 16.10
C GLY A 71 -4.73 7.05 15.83
N GLY A 72 -5.14 6.18 16.75
CA GLY A 72 -5.06 4.74 16.61
C GLY A 72 -6.40 4.10 16.95
N LYS A 73 -6.84 3.10 16.18
CA LYS A 73 -7.96 2.24 16.55
C LYS A 73 -7.69 0.82 16.09
N GLU A 74 -7.71 -0.12 17.02
CA GLU A 74 -7.37 -1.52 16.77
C GLU A 74 -6.00 -1.61 16.06
N SER A 75 -5.94 -2.22 14.88
CA SER A 75 -4.71 -2.34 14.09
C SER A 75 -4.45 -1.16 13.14
N LEU A 76 -5.24 -0.09 13.19
CA LEU A 76 -5.12 1.05 12.28
C LEU A 76 -4.46 2.24 12.96
N LEU A 77 -3.47 2.83 12.28
CA LEU A 77 -2.82 4.07 12.69
C LEU A 77 -3.06 5.15 11.63
N ALA A 78 -3.61 6.29 12.07
CA ALA A 78 -3.78 7.48 11.26
C ALA A 78 -2.56 8.38 11.41
N ILE A 79 -1.94 8.70 10.28
CA ILE A 79 -0.74 9.53 10.22
C ILE A 79 -1.08 10.82 9.48
N ARG A 80 -0.75 11.96 10.08
CA ARG A 80 -0.76 13.27 9.41
C ARG A 80 0.65 13.59 8.92
N PHE A 81 0.79 14.12 7.71
CA PHE A 81 2.06 14.65 7.24
C PHE A 81 2.34 16.00 7.90
N LEU A 82 3.55 16.17 8.44
CA LEU A 82 3.99 17.45 8.98
C LEU A 82 4.47 18.38 7.87
N GLU A 83 5.02 17.80 6.81
CA GLU A 83 5.52 18.52 5.65
C GLU A 83 5.06 17.87 4.35
N ARG A 84 4.99 18.67 3.27
CA ARG A 84 4.75 18.14 1.92
C ARG A 84 6.09 17.86 1.26
N THR A 85 6.36 16.60 0.99
CA THR A 85 7.51 16.17 0.19
C THR A 85 7.13 16.02 -1.29
N ASP A 86 8.11 16.14 -2.18
CA ASP A 86 7.89 15.97 -3.62
C ASP A 86 7.43 14.54 -3.93
N GLY A 87 8.00 13.53 -3.27
CA GLY A 87 7.57 12.13 -3.43
C GLY A 87 6.11 11.89 -3.05
N ALA A 88 5.61 12.54 -1.98
CA ALA A 88 4.18 12.48 -1.63
C ALA A 88 3.29 13.12 -2.70
N ARG A 89 3.75 14.20 -3.33
CA ARG A 89 3.03 14.90 -4.41
C ARG A 89 3.02 14.08 -5.69
N GLU A 90 4.15 13.47 -6.04
CA GLU A 90 4.29 12.60 -7.21
C GLU A 90 3.43 11.35 -7.09
N LEU A 91 3.42 10.69 -5.91
CA LEU A 91 2.56 9.55 -5.67
C LEU A 91 1.08 9.90 -5.86
N LEU A 92 0.62 11.06 -5.37
CA LEU A 92 -0.77 11.49 -5.55
C LEU A 92 -1.13 11.69 -7.02
N ARG A 93 -0.24 12.32 -7.80
CA ARG A 93 -0.46 12.50 -9.24
C ARG A 93 -0.50 11.16 -9.97
N TRP A 94 0.37 10.23 -9.60
CA TRP A 94 0.40 8.89 -10.18
C TRP A 94 -0.86 8.09 -9.84
N LEU A 95 -1.30 8.10 -8.57
CA LEU A 95 -2.55 7.44 -8.16
C LEU A 95 -3.77 8.00 -8.92
N GLU A 96 -3.78 9.30 -9.19
CA GLU A 96 -4.81 9.94 -9.99
C GLU A 96 -4.76 9.53 -11.47
N SER A 97 -3.57 9.49 -12.09
CA SER A 97 -3.43 9.07 -13.49
C SER A 97 -3.77 7.60 -13.72
N GLU A 98 -3.48 6.75 -12.74
CA GLU A 98 -3.81 5.32 -12.76
C GLU A 98 -5.25 5.02 -12.33
N ASN A 99 -6.08 6.05 -12.10
CA ASN A 99 -7.48 5.93 -11.72
C ASN A 99 -7.73 5.07 -10.47
N PHE A 100 -6.85 5.16 -9.47
CA PHE A 100 -7.03 4.40 -8.22
C PHE A 100 -8.35 4.78 -7.52
N PRO A 101 -9.05 3.80 -6.93
CA PRO A 101 -10.27 4.08 -6.19
C PRO A 101 -9.97 4.98 -4.98
N TRP A 102 -10.92 5.82 -4.58
CA TRP A 102 -10.76 6.76 -3.48
C TRP A 102 -11.98 6.81 -2.56
N THR A 103 -11.76 7.09 -1.28
CA THR A 103 -12.83 7.16 -0.28
C THR A 103 -13.60 8.47 -0.43
N GLY A 104 -14.88 8.38 -0.80
CA GLY A 104 -15.76 9.55 -0.94
C GLY A 104 -16.32 9.76 -2.35
N GLY A 105 -16.09 8.84 -3.29
CA GLY A 105 -16.82 8.82 -4.55
C GLY A 105 -18.32 8.82 -4.27
N SER A 106 -19.01 9.87 -4.73
CA SER A 106 -20.46 9.91 -4.76
C SER A 106 -20.96 8.65 -5.45
N SER A 107 -21.81 7.88 -4.77
CA SER A 107 -22.73 6.99 -5.44
C SER A 107 -23.63 7.84 -6.32
N SER A 108 -23.27 8.01 -7.58
CA SER A 108 -24.16 8.42 -8.64
C SER A 108 -23.68 7.71 -9.89
N GLU A 109 -24.38 6.62 -10.20
CA GLU A 109 -24.49 6.00 -11.51
C GLU A 109 -23.21 5.89 -12.34
N GLU A 110 -22.51 4.77 -12.22
CA GLU A 110 -22.07 3.96 -13.36
C GLU A 110 -21.46 2.64 -12.84
N ALA A 111 -22.32 1.83 -12.21
CA ALA A 111 -22.13 0.39 -12.23
C ALA A 111 -22.58 -0.13 -13.62
N LYS A 112 -21.96 0.37 -14.69
CA LYS A 112 -22.00 -0.26 -16.00
C LYS A 112 -20.80 -1.18 -16.08
N LEU A 113 -21.05 -2.43 -15.71
CA LEU A 113 -20.59 -3.60 -16.44
C LEU A 113 -19.13 -3.55 -16.92
N ALA A 114 -18.17 -3.65 -16.00
CA ALA A 114 -16.89 -4.26 -16.35
C ALA A 114 -17.09 -5.78 -16.28
N GLU A 115 -17.56 -6.38 -17.36
CA GLU A 115 -17.45 -7.82 -17.53
C GLU A 115 -15.97 -8.22 -17.39
N PRO A 116 -15.66 -9.36 -16.76
CA PRO A 116 -14.30 -9.87 -16.76
C PRO A 116 -13.89 -10.11 -18.22
N VAL A 117 -12.85 -9.40 -18.66
CA VAL A 117 -12.21 -9.63 -19.96
C VAL A 117 -11.80 -11.10 -19.99
N LYS A 118 -12.55 -11.91 -20.75
CA LYS A 118 -12.15 -13.27 -21.10
C LYS A 118 -10.85 -13.15 -21.91
N PRO A 119 -9.79 -13.89 -21.58
CA PRO A 119 -8.67 -14.04 -22.50
C PRO A 119 -9.18 -14.74 -23.76
N SER A 120 -9.18 -13.99 -24.86
CA SER A 120 -9.37 -14.54 -26.20
C SER A 120 -8.07 -15.21 -26.61
N ALA A 121 -8.04 -16.54 -26.55
CA ALA A 121 -7.04 -17.35 -27.22
C ALA A 121 -7.68 -18.69 -27.62
N SER A 122 -8.18 -18.72 -28.85
CA SER A 122 -8.42 -19.94 -29.60
C SER A 122 -7.11 -20.74 -29.75
N ASN A 123 -7.01 -21.84 -28.98
CA ASN A 123 -6.56 -23.22 -29.26
C ASN A 123 -5.42 -23.51 -30.28
N PRO A 124 -4.64 -24.62 -30.14
CA PRO A 124 -5.11 -25.91 -29.60
C PRO A 124 -4.17 -26.68 -28.64
N VAL A 125 -4.82 -27.57 -27.86
CA VAL A 125 -4.44 -28.94 -27.49
C VAL A 125 -2.96 -29.32 -27.59
N PHE A 126 -2.33 -29.57 -26.44
CA PHE A 126 -1.37 -30.64 -26.28
C PHE A 126 -1.66 -31.40 -24.99
N SER A 127 -2.01 -32.69 -25.14
CA SER A 127 -2.10 -33.67 -24.07
C SER A 127 -0.71 -34.26 -23.82
N LEU A 128 -0.24 -34.23 -22.57
CA LEU A 128 0.73 -35.14 -21.91
C LEU A 128 1.08 -34.47 -20.58
N GLY A 129 1.09 -35.07 -19.40
CA GLY A 129 0.87 -36.41 -18.87
C GLY A 129 1.10 -36.25 -17.36
N GLU A 130 0.41 -37.04 -16.55
CA GLU A 130 0.46 -36.98 -15.09
C GLU A 130 1.87 -37.26 -14.51
N ALA A 131 2.00 -36.88 -13.23
CA ALA A 131 2.81 -37.51 -12.18
C ALA A 131 4.03 -36.72 -11.66
N GLU A 132 3.86 -36.31 -10.39
CA GLU A 132 4.83 -36.42 -9.28
C GLU A 132 5.99 -35.40 -9.28
N ALA A 133 6.01 -34.40 -8.39
CA ALA A 133 6.25 -34.52 -6.94
C ALA A 133 7.49 -35.35 -6.61
N ASP A 134 8.65 -34.72 -6.48
CA ASP A 134 9.36 -34.72 -5.19
C ASP A 134 10.50 -33.69 -5.17
N ALA A 135 10.72 -33.15 -3.99
CA ALA A 135 11.80 -32.23 -3.65
C ALA A 135 13.06 -33.01 -3.25
N SER A 136 14.24 -32.46 -3.57
CA SER A 136 15.54 -32.63 -2.87
C SER A 136 16.53 -31.75 -3.63
N MET A 137 16.99 -30.57 -3.19
CA MET A 137 17.72 -30.20 -1.97
C MET A 137 19.10 -30.87 -1.85
N GLU A 138 20.06 -30.35 -2.61
CA GLU A 138 21.52 -30.41 -2.40
C GLU A 138 22.06 -29.17 -3.16
N VAL A 139 22.91 -28.28 -2.64
CA VAL A 139 24.24 -28.51 -2.07
C VAL A 139 24.55 -27.42 -1.04
N ILE A 140 24.94 -27.84 0.16
CA ILE A 140 25.50 -27.01 1.23
C ILE A 140 26.98 -26.76 0.88
N PHE A 141 27.37 -25.49 0.77
CA PHE A 141 28.76 -25.06 0.95
C PHE A 141 29.00 -24.90 2.45
N GLN A 142 29.91 -25.69 3.04
CA GLN A 142 30.67 -25.26 4.21
C GLN A 142 32.09 -25.85 4.20
N ASP A 143 33.04 -24.95 4.41
CA ASP A 143 34.45 -25.16 4.72
C ASP A 143 34.67 -26.01 5.98
N ALA A 144 35.73 -26.82 5.96
CA ALA A 144 36.61 -27.10 7.09
C ALA A 144 37.97 -27.58 6.58
#